data_AF-A0A2T0TYB7-F1
#
_entry.id   AF-A0A2T0TYB7-F1
#
_cell.length_a   1.000
_cell.length_b   1.000
_cell.length_c   1.000
_cell.angle_alpha   90.00
_cell.angle_beta   90.00
_cell.angle_gamma   90.00
#
_symmetry.space_group_name_H-M   'P 1'
#
loop_
_entity.id
_entity.type
_entity.pdbx_description
1 polymer ?
#
loop_
_entity_poly.entity_id
_entity_poly.type
_entity_poly.pdbx_seq_one_letter_code
_entity_poly.pdbx_strand_id
1 'polypeptide(L)'
;MARRHRPREPRAGDADPGEPPTVVSGEIDHGYGFPLVDRSPGVLGVDVLDGERLGLSTGLSERLAGWAARWEVLAAREIDGEPVTPDVERRERALAADQQTLLYRVRDEIGGAELLVDGVPLQEWRRHHRR
;
A
#
# COMPACT_ATOMS: atom_id res chain seq x y z
N MET A 1 -2.12 46.16 21.61
CA MET A 1 -1.40 44.92 21.96
C MET A 1 -2.02 43.76 21.20
N ALA A 2 -1.38 43.32 20.10
CA ALA A 2 -1.92 42.28 19.23
C ALA A 2 -1.69 40.89 19.85
N ARG A 3 -2.77 40.16 20.12
CA ARG A 3 -2.73 38.75 20.51
C ARG A 3 -2.19 37.96 19.33
N ARG A 4 -0.99 37.39 19.47
CA ARG A 4 -0.40 36.49 18.48
C ARG A 4 -1.32 35.27 18.35
N HIS A 5 -1.93 35.13 17.17
CA HIS A 5 -2.54 33.87 16.74
C HIS A 5 -1.45 32.79 16.80
N ARG A 6 -1.53 31.87 17.76
CA ARG A 6 -0.80 30.61 17.68
C ARG A 6 -1.46 29.80 16.55
N PRO A 7 -0.69 29.24 15.61
CA PRO A 7 -1.20 28.19 14.74
C PRO A 7 -1.74 27.06 15.62
N ARG A 8 -2.94 26.58 15.28
CA ARG A 8 -3.55 25.42 15.93
C ARG A 8 -2.68 24.22 15.55
N GLU A 9 -2.07 23.57 16.53
CA GLU A 9 -1.46 22.25 16.32
C GLU A 9 -2.58 21.28 15.89
N PRO A 10 -2.40 20.51 14.80
CA PRO A 10 -3.40 19.56 14.36
C PRO A 10 -3.59 18.51 15.45
N ARG A 11 -4.85 18.26 15.82
CA ARG A 11 -5.19 17.20 16.77
C ARG A 11 -5.14 15.87 16.03
N ALA A 12 -4.49 14.88 16.64
CA ALA A 12 -4.59 13.50 16.18
C ALA A 12 -6.06 13.07 16.20
N GLY A 13 -6.63 12.82 15.03
CA GLY A 13 -8.02 12.38 14.85
C GLY A 13 -8.79 13.05 13.70
N ASP A 14 -8.29 14.14 13.13
CA ASP A 14 -8.92 14.82 11.99
C ASP A 14 -8.14 14.55 10.70
N ALA A 15 -8.07 13.30 10.24
CA ALA A 15 -7.74 13.06 8.84
C ALA A 15 -8.98 13.49 8.03
N ASP A 16 -8.90 14.66 7.39
CA ASP A 16 -9.95 15.12 6.48
C ASP A 16 -10.02 14.14 5.30
N PRO A 17 -11.16 13.47 5.04
CA PRO A 17 -11.28 12.49 3.95
C PRO A 17 -11.05 13.07 2.55
N GLY A 18 -10.79 14.38 2.44
CA GLY A 18 -10.42 15.06 1.19
C GLY A 18 -8.92 15.40 1.04
N GLU A 19 -8.07 15.20 2.03
CA GLU A 19 -6.62 15.43 1.86
C GLU A 19 -5.95 14.21 1.20
N PRO A 20 -5.08 14.44 0.19
CA PRO A 20 -4.36 13.35 -0.46
C PRO A 20 -3.41 12.68 0.54
N PRO A 21 -3.27 11.34 0.50
CA PRO A 21 -2.42 10.63 1.44
C PRO A 21 -0.96 11.05 1.27
N THR A 22 -0.28 11.20 2.41
CA THR A 22 1.16 11.52 2.48
C THR A 22 2.02 10.28 2.59
N VAL A 23 1.47 9.17 3.13
CA VAL A 23 2.14 7.88 3.25
C VAL A 23 1.18 6.78 2.83
N VAL A 24 1.58 5.97 1.86
CA VAL A 24 0.81 4.82 1.35
C VAL A 24 1.63 3.56 1.55
N SER A 25 1.04 2.52 2.13
CA SER A 25 1.70 1.23 2.35
C SER A 25 1.15 0.20 1.36
N GLY A 26 2.04 -0.49 0.66
CA GLY A 26 1.73 -1.65 -0.17
C GLY A 26 1.79 -2.92 0.68
N GLU A 27 0.69 -3.27 1.33
CA GLU A 27 0.66 -4.37 2.30
C GLU A 27 0.24 -5.69 1.66
N ILE A 28 0.89 -6.75 2.13
CA ILE A 28 0.60 -8.14 1.79
C ILE A 28 -0.12 -8.76 2.99
N ASP A 29 -1.24 -8.18 3.40
CA ASP A 29 -2.01 -8.73 4.52
C ASP A 29 -3.34 -9.29 4.04
N HIS A 30 -3.76 -10.39 4.64
CA HIS A 30 -4.94 -11.14 4.23
C HIS A 30 -6.22 -10.37 4.57
N GLY A 31 -7.18 -10.38 3.65
CA GLY A 31 -8.52 -9.83 3.88
C GLY A 31 -8.73 -8.39 3.42
N TYR A 32 -7.72 -7.75 2.82
CA TYR A 32 -7.89 -6.45 2.16
C TYR A 32 -8.02 -6.65 0.65
N GLY A 33 -9.20 -6.31 0.09
CA GLY A 33 -9.46 -6.42 -1.35
C GLY A 33 -8.63 -5.48 -2.22
N PHE A 34 -7.88 -4.56 -1.62
CA PHE A 34 -6.94 -3.68 -2.30
C PHE A 34 -5.65 -3.55 -1.47
N PRO A 35 -4.45 -3.61 -2.10
CA PRO A 35 -3.21 -3.76 -1.35
C PRO A 35 -2.61 -2.43 -0.87
N LEU A 36 -3.32 -1.31 -1.05
CA LEU A 36 -2.83 0.02 -0.68
C LEU A 36 -3.57 0.52 0.55
N VAL A 37 -2.81 0.93 1.56
CA VAL A 37 -3.33 1.41 2.85
C VAL A 37 -2.80 2.81 3.11
N ASP A 38 -3.66 3.73 3.53
CA ASP A 38 -3.24 5.03 4.05
C ASP A 38 -2.59 4.86 5.42
N ARG A 39 -1.34 5.29 5.52
CA ARG A 39 -0.56 5.32 6.78
C ARG A 39 -0.16 6.75 7.16
N SER A 40 -0.84 7.75 6.58
CA SER A 40 -0.58 9.16 6.87
C SER A 40 -0.73 9.48 8.36
N PRO A 41 0.08 10.39 8.92
CA PRO A 41 -0.05 10.80 10.31
C PRO A 41 -1.46 11.25 10.65
N GLY A 42 -2.08 10.64 11.67
CA GLY A 42 -3.44 10.97 12.11
C GLY A 42 -4.53 10.01 11.61
N VAL A 43 -4.22 9.14 10.64
CA VAL A 43 -5.09 8.01 10.28
C VAL A 43 -5.03 6.96 11.39
N LEU A 44 -6.20 6.62 11.94
CA LEU A 44 -6.33 5.60 12.97
C LEU A 44 -6.78 4.27 12.34
N GLY A 45 -6.00 3.21 12.51
CA GLY A 45 -6.33 1.88 11.99
C GLY A 45 -5.83 1.64 10.57
N VAL A 46 -6.60 0.91 9.77
CA VAL A 46 -6.32 0.58 8.37
C VAL A 46 -7.36 1.27 7.50
N ASP A 47 -6.93 2.24 6.69
CA ASP A 47 -7.78 2.86 5.67
C ASP A 47 -7.34 2.38 4.29
N VAL A 48 -8.18 1.55 3.66
CA VAL A 48 -7.88 0.96 2.35
C VAL A 48 -8.13 2.00 1.26
N LEU A 49 -7.11 2.21 0.44
CA LEU A 49 -7.11 3.18 -0.65
C LEU A 49 -7.33 2.47 -1.97
N ASP A 50 -8.51 2.64 -2.57
CA ASP A 50 -8.72 2.21 -3.96
C ASP A 50 -8.03 3.14 -4.96
N GLY A 51 -8.02 2.71 -6.23
CA GLY A 51 -7.40 3.49 -7.29
C GLY A 51 -8.07 4.83 -7.56
N GLU A 52 -9.38 4.98 -7.33
CA GLU A 52 -10.09 6.24 -7.54
C GLU A 52 -9.70 7.27 -6.48
N ARG A 53 -9.66 6.87 -5.20
CA ARG A 53 -9.20 7.71 -4.08
C ARG A 53 -7.77 8.19 -4.24
N LEU A 54 -6.94 7.41 -4.93
CA LEU A 54 -5.55 7.75 -5.23
C LEU A 54 -5.35 8.49 -6.55
N GLY A 55 -6.42 8.68 -7.35
CA GLY A 55 -6.31 9.26 -8.69
C GLY A 55 -5.48 8.42 -9.67
N LEU A 56 -5.42 7.10 -9.47
CA LEU A 56 -4.71 6.17 -10.34
C LEU A 56 -5.45 6.01 -11.67
N SER A 57 -4.69 5.71 -12.71
CA SER A 57 -5.22 5.28 -13.99
C SER A 57 -6.05 4.01 -13.83
N THR A 58 -7.13 3.88 -14.62
CA THR A 58 -7.99 2.69 -14.61
C THR A 58 -7.19 1.42 -14.83
N GLY A 59 -6.25 1.43 -15.79
CA GLY A 59 -5.42 0.28 -16.09
C GLY A 59 -4.47 -0.12 -14.95
N LEU A 60 -3.97 0.83 -14.15
CA LEU A 60 -3.17 0.50 -12.96
C LEU A 60 -4.05 -0.06 -11.84
N SER A 61 -5.23 0.53 -11.65
CA SER A 61 -6.22 0.11 -10.66
C SER A 61 -6.67 -1.34 -10.89
N GLU A 62 -7.01 -1.69 -12.14
CA GLU A 62 -7.37 -3.06 -12.53
C GLU A 62 -6.24 -4.06 -12.31
N ARG A 63 -4.98 -3.65 -12.57
CA ARG A 63 -3.82 -4.50 -12.33
C ARG A 63 -3.55 -4.73 -10.85
N LEU A 64 -3.75 -3.72 -10.00
CA LEU A 64 -3.66 -3.86 -8.54
C LEU A 64 -4.73 -4.81 -8.02
N ALA A 65 -5.99 -4.65 -8.45
CA ALA A 65 -7.07 -5.54 -8.09
C ALA A 65 -6.81 -6.99 -8.55
N GLY A 66 -6.37 -7.17 -9.80
CA GLY A 66 -6.01 -8.49 -10.32
C GLY A 66 -4.77 -9.10 -9.65
N TRP A 67 -3.85 -8.29 -9.15
CA TRP A 67 -2.76 -8.76 -8.29
C TRP A 67 -3.26 -9.22 -6.93
N ALA A 68 -4.10 -8.41 -6.26
CA ALA A 68 -4.65 -8.73 -4.94
C ALA A 68 -5.44 -10.03 -4.96
N ALA A 69 -6.33 -10.22 -5.96
CA ALA A 69 -7.08 -11.46 -6.12
C ALA A 69 -6.19 -12.70 -6.32
N ARG A 70 -5.04 -12.56 -7.01
CA ARG A 70 -4.08 -13.66 -7.16
C ARG A 70 -3.36 -13.97 -5.85
N TRP A 71 -3.04 -12.95 -5.07
CA TRP A 71 -2.45 -13.12 -3.74
C TRP A 71 -3.41 -13.81 -2.77
N GLU A 72 -4.67 -13.37 -2.73
CA GLU A 72 -5.74 -13.96 -1.89
C GLU A 72 -5.91 -15.47 -2.13
N VAL A 73 -5.75 -15.93 -3.36
CA VAL A 73 -5.81 -17.37 -3.67
C VAL A 73 -4.64 -18.15 -3.07
N LEU A 74 -3.42 -17.58 -3.04
CA LEU A 74 -2.27 -18.25 -2.42
C LEU A 74 -2.36 -18.20 -0.90
N ALA A 75 -2.71 -17.04 -0.37
CA ALA A 75 -3.03 -16.79 1.02
C ALA A 75 -4.03 -17.80 1.61
N ALA A 76 -5.16 -18.01 0.93
CA ALA A 76 -6.20 -18.93 1.39
C ALA A 76 -5.67 -20.36 1.57
N ARG A 77 -4.75 -20.80 0.71
CA ARG A 77 -4.13 -22.13 0.82
C ARG A 77 -3.27 -22.27 2.07
N GLU A 78 -2.53 -21.21 2.41
CA GLU A 78 -1.74 -21.18 3.66
C GLU A 78 -2.67 -21.26 4.88
N ILE A 79 -3.77 -20.50 4.87
CA ILE A 79 -4.79 -20.53 5.93
C ILE A 79 -5.44 -21.92 6.07
N ASP A 80 -5.73 -22.57 4.94
CA ASP A 80 -6.30 -23.92 4.89
C ASP A 80 -5.28 -25.01 5.29
N GLY A 81 -4.02 -24.64 5.54
CA GLY A 81 -2.96 -25.57 5.92
C GLY A 81 -2.49 -26.47 4.78
N GLU A 82 -2.72 -26.05 3.53
CA GLU A 82 -2.19 -26.77 2.37
C GLU A 82 -0.64 -26.76 2.40
N PRO A 83 0.01 -27.86 2.00
CA PRO A 83 1.46 -27.90 1.98
C PRO A 83 2.04 -26.90 0.98
N VAL A 84 3.03 -26.13 1.42
CA VAL A 84 3.84 -25.28 0.54
C VAL A 84 4.59 -26.17 -0.44
N THR A 85 4.30 -26.01 -1.72
CA THR A 85 4.97 -26.73 -2.81
C THR A 85 5.94 -25.80 -3.55
N PRO A 86 6.95 -26.33 -4.25
CA PRO A 86 7.86 -25.50 -5.06
C PRO A 86 7.16 -24.64 -6.12
N ASP A 87 5.96 -25.03 -6.57
CA ASP A 87 5.15 -24.23 -7.49
C ASP A 87 4.48 -23.04 -6.78
N VAL A 88 4.00 -23.24 -5.54
CA VAL A 88 3.47 -22.17 -4.68
C VAL A 88 4.56 -21.14 -4.39
N GLU A 89 5.74 -21.56 -3.94
CA GLU A 89 6.89 -20.67 -3.69
C GLU A 89 7.32 -19.90 -4.95
N ARG A 90 7.19 -20.52 -6.13
CA ARG A 90 7.49 -19.85 -7.40
C ARG A 90 6.46 -18.76 -7.72
N ARG A 91 5.18 -19.06 -7.49
CA ARG A 91 4.08 -18.10 -7.72
C ARG A 91 4.13 -16.94 -6.74
N GLU A 92 4.41 -17.20 -5.46
CA GLU A 92 4.62 -16.16 -4.44
C GLU A 92 5.75 -15.21 -4.84
N ARG A 93 6.91 -15.76 -5.23
CA ARG A 93 8.04 -14.94 -5.71
C ARG A 93 7.68 -14.11 -6.95
N ALA A 94 6.91 -14.68 -7.88
CA ALA A 94 6.45 -13.96 -9.06
C ALA A 94 5.48 -12.82 -8.69
N LEU A 95 4.57 -13.05 -7.74
CA LEU A 95 3.66 -12.02 -7.24
C LEU A 95 4.40 -10.93 -6.46
N ALA A 96 5.38 -11.27 -5.63
CA ALA A 96 6.20 -10.27 -4.92
C ALA A 96 6.95 -9.36 -5.91
N ALA A 97 7.49 -9.92 -7.00
CA ALA A 97 8.13 -9.13 -8.05
C ALA A 97 7.14 -8.24 -8.83
N ASP A 98 5.94 -8.74 -9.11
CA ASP A 98 4.86 -7.97 -9.75
C ASP A 98 4.39 -6.82 -8.85
N GLN A 99 4.24 -7.08 -7.53
CA GLN A 99 3.87 -6.07 -6.54
C GLN A 99 4.84 -4.91 -6.55
N GLN A 100 6.16 -5.19 -6.50
CA GLN A 100 7.16 -4.14 -6.54
C GLN A 100 7.04 -3.29 -7.82
N THR A 101 6.78 -3.93 -8.96
CA THR A 101 6.58 -3.23 -10.24
C THR A 101 5.34 -2.34 -10.19
N LEU A 102 4.25 -2.81 -9.60
CA LEU A 102 3.02 -2.05 -9.44
C LEU A 102 3.20 -0.86 -8.50
N LEU A 103 3.88 -1.04 -7.36
CA LEU A 103 4.13 0.05 -6.40
C LEU A 103 5.00 1.16 -6.99
N TYR A 104 5.96 0.84 -7.86
CA TYR A 104 6.69 1.89 -8.58
C TYR A 104 5.80 2.68 -9.55
N ARG A 105 4.85 2.02 -10.22
CA ARG A 105 3.88 2.72 -11.08
C ARG A 105 2.94 3.59 -10.27
N VAL A 106 2.46 3.09 -9.12
CA VAL A 106 1.67 3.87 -8.17
C VAL A 106 2.42 5.12 -7.76
N ARG A 107 3.70 5.00 -7.37
CA ARG A 107 4.56 6.14 -7.01
C ARG A 107 4.59 7.20 -8.11
N ASP A 108 4.77 6.74 -9.34
CA ASP A 108 4.92 7.62 -10.49
C ASP A 108 3.60 8.34 -10.84
N GLU A 109 2.44 7.76 -10.49
CA GLU A 109 1.12 8.37 -10.70
C GLU A 109 0.66 9.28 -9.54
N ILE A 110 0.86 8.89 -8.27
CA ILE A 110 0.33 9.65 -7.12
C ILE A 110 1.20 10.85 -6.73
N GLY A 111 2.46 10.90 -7.17
CA GLY A 111 3.36 12.05 -7.07
C GLY A 111 3.36 12.80 -5.73
N GLY A 112 4.24 12.42 -4.80
CA GLY A 112 4.49 13.19 -3.57
C GLY A 112 4.20 12.44 -2.26
N ALA A 113 3.47 11.33 -2.33
CA ALA A 113 3.33 10.41 -1.21
C ALA A 113 4.56 9.49 -1.07
N GLU A 114 4.96 9.21 0.17
CA GLU A 114 5.92 8.16 0.46
C GLU A 114 5.24 6.79 0.34
N LEU A 115 5.85 5.87 -0.40
CA LEU A 115 5.37 4.49 -0.51
C LEU A 115 6.21 3.56 0.36
N LEU A 116 5.53 2.74 1.15
CA LEU A 116 6.13 1.74 2.03
C LEU A 116 5.87 0.32 1.51
N VAL A 117 6.81 -0.59 1.77
CA VAL A 117 6.67 -2.05 1.63
C VAL A 117 7.14 -2.66 2.93
N ASP A 118 6.26 -3.39 3.63
CA ASP A 118 6.53 -3.98 4.95
C ASP A 118 7.10 -2.95 5.96
N GLY A 119 6.57 -1.72 5.91
CA GLY A 119 7.02 -0.61 6.76
C GLY A 119 8.34 0.04 6.35
N VAL A 120 8.97 -0.40 5.26
CA VAL A 120 10.22 0.15 4.72
C VAL A 120 9.94 1.03 3.51
N PRO A 121 10.54 2.23 3.39
CA PRO A 121 10.39 3.06 2.20
C PRO A 121 10.78 2.32 0.91
N LEU A 122 9.95 2.41 -0.14
CA LEU A 122 10.11 1.71 -1.41
C LEU A 122 11.48 1.99 -2.09
N GLN A 123 12.07 3.16 -1.82
CA GLN A 123 13.41 3.53 -2.31
C GLN A 123 14.53 2.75 -1.60
N GLU A 124 14.34 2.42 -0.32
CA GLU A 124 15.29 1.68 0.50
C GLU A 124 15.14 0.17 0.30
N TRP A 125 13.90 -0.30 0.14
CA TRP A 125 13.59 -1.71 -0.10
C TRP A 125 14.35 -2.28 -1.30
N ARG A 126 14.50 -1.50 -2.38
CA ARG A 126 15.30 -1.86 -3.57
C ARG A 126 16.78 -2.11 -3.27
N ARG A 127 17.35 -1.43 -2.28
CA ARG A 127 18.76 -1.56 -1.91
C ARG A 127 19.01 -2.85 -1.14
N HIS A 128 18.02 -3.31 -0.36
CA HIS A 128 18.13 -4.53 0.43
C HIS A 128 17.95 -5.80 -0.41
N HIS A 129 17.11 -5.77 -1.45
CA HIS A 129 16.84 -6.94 -2.31
C HIS A 129 17.67 -7.03 -3.60
N ARG A 130 18.72 -6.20 -3.74
CA ARG A 130 19.67 -6.24 -4.88
C ARG A 130 21.04 -6.82 -4.54
N ARG A 131 21.22 -7.41 -3.35
CA ARG A 131 22.41 -8.16 -2.96
C ARG A 131 22.13 -9.65 -3.00
#